data_AF-A0AAD6V0E7-F1
#
_entry.id   AF-A0AAD6V0E7-F1
#
_cell.length_a   1.000
_cell.length_b   1.000
_cell.length_c   1.000
_cell.angle_alpha   90.00
_cell.angle_beta   90.00
_cell.angle_gamma   90.00
#
_symmetry.space_group_name_H-M   'P 1'
#
loop_
_entity.id
_entity.type
_entity.pdbx_description
1 polymer ?
#
loop_
_entity_poly.entity_id
_entity_poly.type
_entity_poly.pdbx_seq_one_letter_code
_entity_poly.pdbx_strand_id
1 'polypeptide(L)'
;RDGRIFAVLAGQPDNTHYTNVVQRAYTTLVHLGTFTPSFRKHCRGLFAALNVGLSYGQGQTEPSWLKSDYSETAEALLEDPDLHMASFANGAFFIRLPSPNPRVCVLGPRLYQYYASCNSRLQGRRPFPKSAFSCAAFNFGPNAWTFKHRDVLDLPFGWCGIQALGRFNLKKCGHL
;
A
#
# COMPACT_ATOMS: atom_id res chain seq x y z
N ARG A 1 9.71 21.21 -17.42
CA ARG A 1 9.05 20.45 -16.32
C ARG A 1 7.58 20.77 -16.44
N ASP A 2 6.81 19.90 -17.09
CA ASP A 2 5.53 20.27 -17.74
C ASP A 2 4.32 20.16 -16.80
N GLY A 3 4.47 20.58 -15.54
CA GLY A 3 3.38 20.55 -14.56
C GLY A 3 2.82 19.16 -14.21
N ARG A 4 3.47 18.06 -14.62
CA ARG A 4 3.02 16.69 -14.34
C ARG A 4 3.28 16.33 -12.88
N ILE A 5 2.22 15.95 -12.18
CA ILE A 5 2.27 15.40 -10.81
C ILE A 5 2.65 13.92 -10.90
N PHE A 6 3.74 13.52 -10.25
CA PHE A 6 4.21 12.12 -10.20
C PHE A 6 4.13 11.51 -8.79
N ALA A 7 4.02 12.35 -7.76
CA ALA A 7 3.81 11.95 -6.37
C ALA A 7 3.15 13.09 -5.60
N VAL A 8 2.35 12.75 -4.59
CA VAL A 8 1.78 13.72 -3.66
C VAL A 8 1.94 13.24 -2.22
N LEU A 9 2.40 14.14 -1.35
CA LEU A 9 2.51 13.87 0.08
C LEU A 9 1.16 14.16 0.75
N ALA A 10 0.44 13.10 1.14
CA ALA A 10 -0.87 13.20 1.79
C ALA A 10 -0.80 13.58 3.28
N GLY A 11 0.41 13.59 3.87
CA GLY A 11 0.60 13.82 5.31
C GLY A 11 0.25 12.58 6.13
N GLN A 12 -0.33 12.80 7.30
CA GLN A 12 -0.75 11.75 8.23
C GLN A 12 -2.14 12.08 8.81
N PRO A 13 -2.89 11.09 9.30
CA PRO A 13 -4.12 11.34 10.05
C PRO A 13 -3.87 12.30 11.23
N ASP A 14 -4.87 13.14 11.52
CA ASP A 14 -4.92 13.93 12.75
C ASP A 14 -5.32 13.05 13.94
N ASN A 15 -4.41 12.15 14.31
CA ASN A 15 -4.59 11.19 15.39
C ASN A 15 -3.28 11.09 16.17
N THR A 16 -3.35 11.44 17.45
CA THR A 16 -2.20 11.44 18.39
C THR A 16 -1.58 10.04 18.55
N HIS A 17 -2.33 8.98 18.26
CA HIS A 17 -1.88 7.60 18.31
C HIS A 17 -1.36 7.06 16.98
N TYR A 18 -1.47 7.80 15.87
CA TYR A 18 -1.05 7.31 14.54
C TYR A 18 0.41 6.85 14.52
N THR A 19 1.31 7.63 15.12
CA THR A 19 2.73 7.26 15.23
C THR A 19 2.93 5.94 15.98
N ASN A 20 2.11 5.67 17.00
CA ASN A 20 2.18 4.40 17.73
C ASN A 20 1.67 3.23 16.88
N VAL A 21 0.61 3.43 16.10
CA VAL A 21 0.10 2.44 15.13
C VAL A 21 1.17 2.11 14.09
N VAL A 22 1.80 3.13 13.49
CA VAL A 22 2.91 2.96 12.54
C VAL A 22 4.07 2.16 13.15
N GLN A 23 4.41 2.45 14.41
CA GLN A 23 5.50 1.77 15.10
C GLN A 23 5.14 0.31 15.44
N ARG A 24 3.89 0.00 15.81
CA ARG A 24 3.44 -1.38 16.05
C ARG A 24 3.37 -2.18 14.76
N ALA A 25 2.78 -1.61 13.69
CA ALA A 25 2.80 -2.21 12.36
C ALA A 25 4.22 -2.54 11.88
N TYR A 26 5.18 -1.63 12.10
CA TYR A 26 6.59 -1.90 11.82
C TYR A 26 7.13 -3.10 12.62
N THR A 27 6.84 -3.15 13.92
CA THR A 27 7.27 -4.28 14.79
C THR A 27 6.66 -5.59 14.32
N THR A 28 5.39 -5.61 13.90
CA THR A 28 4.75 -6.79 13.29
C THR A 28 5.52 -7.25 12.06
N LEU A 29 5.85 -6.34 11.12
CA LEU A 29 6.63 -6.70 9.93
C LEU A 29 8.02 -7.25 10.29
N VAL A 30 8.69 -6.68 11.30
CA VAL A 30 9.99 -7.20 11.76
C VAL A 30 9.84 -8.61 12.33
N HIS A 31 8.81 -8.84 13.15
CA HIS A 31 8.56 -10.15 13.78
C HIS A 31 8.24 -11.24 12.75
N LEU A 32 7.39 -10.92 11.77
CA LEU A 32 7.01 -11.83 10.69
C LEU A 32 8.05 -11.90 9.55
N GLY A 33 9.14 -11.13 9.64
CA GLY A 33 10.12 -10.88 8.59
C GLY A 33 11.08 -12.02 8.23
N THR A 34 10.71 -13.27 8.49
CA THR A 34 11.60 -14.42 8.30
C THR A 34 11.39 -15.08 6.94
N PHE A 35 12.23 -14.68 5.98
CA PHE A 35 12.18 -15.19 4.60
C PHE A 35 13.51 -15.81 4.16
N THR A 36 13.42 -16.75 3.23
CA THR A 36 14.59 -17.39 2.60
C THR A 36 15.42 -16.36 1.81
N PRO A 37 16.73 -16.59 1.60
CA PRO A 37 17.57 -15.70 0.82
C PRO A 37 17.07 -15.49 -0.62
N SER A 38 16.52 -16.52 -1.26
CA SER A 38 15.96 -16.44 -2.61
C SER A 38 14.73 -15.55 -2.68
N PHE A 39 13.85 -15.62 -1.68
CA PHE A 39 12.65 -14.77 -1.62
C PHE A 39 12.96 -13.28 -1.46
N ARG A 40 14.12 -12.94 -0.88
CA ARG A 40 14.58 -11.55 -0.72
C ARG A 40 15.17 -10.94 -1.99
N LYS A 41 15.35 -11.72 -3.06
CA LYS A 41 15.97 -11.25 -4.30
C LYS A 41 14.94 -11.17 -5.41
N HIS A 42 14.58 -9.95 -5.82
CA HIS A 42 13.62 -9.72 -6.89
C HIS A 42 13.91 -8.44 -7.67
N CYS A 43 13.12 -8.16 -8.70
CA CYS A 43 13.33 -7.02 -9.62
C CYS A 43 13.27 -5.64 -8.95
N ARG A 44 12.58 -5.52 -7.80
CA ARG A 44 12.48 -4.26 -7.08
C ARG A 44 13.58 -4.08 -6.05
N GLY A 45 14.35 -5.10 -5.66
CA GLY A 45 15.40 -4.93 -4.66
C GLY A 45 15.90 -6.21 -3.99
N LEU A 46 16.67 -6.00 -2.92
CA LEU A 46 17.24 -7.03 -2.06
C LEU A 46 16.56 -7.03 -0.68
N PHE A 47 15.23 -7.18 -0.69
CA PHE A 47 14.39 -7.28 0.51
C PHE A 47 13.22 -8.23 0.21
N ALA A 48 12.54 -8.72 1.24
CA ALA A 48 11.36 -9.55 1.04
C ALA A 48 10.13 -8.67 0.74
N ALA A 49 9.36 -9.04 -0.27
CA ALA A 49 8.13 -8.34 -0.65
C ALA A 49 6.99 -9.35 -0.77
N LEU A 50 6.00 -9.23 0.10
CA LEU A 50 4.82 -10.10 0.10
C LEU A 50 3.61 -9.34 -0.43
N ASN A 51 3.05 -9.78 -1.55
CA ASN A 51 1.84 -9.21 -2.11
C ASN A 51 0.62 -10.04 -1.66
N VAL A 52 -0.45 -9.36 -1.23
CA VAL A 52 -1.71 -9.98 -0.82
C VAL A 52 -2.87 -9.28 -1.49
N GLY A 53 -3.88 -10.03 -1.92
CA GLY A 53 -5.07 -9.46 -2.54
C GLY A 53 -5.43 -10.08 -3.88
N LEU A 54 -6.35 -9.43 -4.57
CA LEU A 54 -6.79 -9.82 -5.91
C LEU A 54 -5.78 -9.32 -6.94
N SER A 55 -5.39 -10.22 -7.83
CA SER A 55 -4.58 -9.95 -9.01
C SER A 55 -5.33 -10.37 -10.27
N TYR A 56 -5.02 -9.68 -11.36
CA TYR A 56 -5.46 -10.05 -12.71
C TYR A 56 -4.32 -9.75 -13.69
N GLY A 57 -3.92 -10.73 -14.48
CA GLY A 57 -2.82 -10.61 -15.44
C GLY A 57 -2.00 -11.90 -15.53
N GLN A 58 -0.84 -11.86 -16.19
CA GLN A 58 0.10 -12.99 -16.27
C GLN A 58 -0.53 -14.31 -16.80
N GLY A 59 -1.49 -14.20 -17.72
CA GLY A 59 -2.18 -15.35 -18.30
C GLY A 59 -3.42 -15.83 -17.52
N GLN A 60 -3.80 -15.15 -16.43
CA GLN A 60 -5.06 -15.40 -15.74
C GLN A 60 -6.26 -15.04 -16.63
N THR A 61 -7.26 -15.92 -16.69
CA THR A 61 -8.53 -15.68 -17.41
C THR A 61 -9.55 -14.94 -16.55
N GLU A 62 -9.44 -15.04 -15.23
CA GLU A 62 -10.28 -14.38 -14.25
C GLU A 62 -9.45 -13.80 -13.09
N PRO A 63 -9.91 -12.73 -12.43
CA PRO A 63 -9.26 -12.21 -11.24
C PRO A 63 -9.25 -13.25 -10.12
N SER A 64 -8.10 -13.45 -9.47
CA SER A 64 -7.99 -14.40 -8.37
C SER A 64 -7.09 -13.88 -7.26
N TRP A 65 -7.28 -14.44 -6.06
CA TRP A 65 -6.46 -14.10 -4.90
C TRP A 65 -5.03 -14.64 -5.08
N LEU A 66 -4.04 -13.80 -4.80
CA LEU A 66 -2.63 -14.16 -4.90
C LEU A 66 -2.30 -15.33 -3.97
N LYS A 67 -1.65 -16.35 -4.53
CA LYS A 67 -1.08 -17.47 -3.78
C LYS A 67 0.33 -17.12 -3.34
N SER A 68 0.71 -17.53 -2.14
CA SER A 68 2.05 -17.32 -1.58
C SER A 68 2.49 -18.56 -0.82
N ASP A 69 3.79 -18.88 -0.91
CA ASP A 69 4.45 -19.89 -0.07
C ASP A 69 4.52 -19.46 1.41
N TYR A 70 4.22 -18.19 1.70
CA TYR A 70 4.15 -17.60 3.03
C TYR A 70 2.71 -17.23 3.41
N SER A 71 1.76 -18.15 3.23
CA SER A 71 0.33 -17.92 3.47
C SER A 71 0.03 -17.56 4.93
N GLU A 72 0.66 -18.22 5.89
CA GLU A 72 0.49 -17.92 7.33
C GLU A 72 0.92 -16.48 7.66
N THR A 73 2.06 -16.05 7.11
CA THR A 73 2.53 -14.67 7.24
C THR A 73 1.57 -13.69 6.57
N ALA A 74 1.03 -14.03 5.39
CA ALA A 74 0.04 -13.20 4.71
C ALA A 74 -1.24 -13.04 5.54
N GLU A 75 -1.74 -14.12 6.13
CA GLU A 75 -2.94 -14.11 6.98
C GLU A 75 -2.72 -13.29 8.25
N ALA A 76 -1.60 -13.49 8.95
CA ALA A 76 -1.26 -12.70 10.13
C ALA A 76 -1.19 -11.18 9.85
N LEU A 77 -0.69 -10.77 8.67
CA LEU A 77 -0.68 -9.36 8.25
C LEU A 77 -2.07 -8.81 7.94
N LEU A 78 -2.96 -9.65 7.40
CA LEU A 78 -4.34 -9.26 7.08
C LEU A 78 -5.22 -9.17 8.34
N GLU A 79 -4.86 -9.90 9.39
CA GLU A 79 -5.57 -9.91 10.67
C GLU A 79 -5.09 -8.81 11.64
N ASP A 80 -3.90 -8.25 11.43
CA ASP A 80 -3.36 -7.18 12.28
C ASP A 80 -4.17 -5.87 12.11
N PRO A 81 -4.89 -5.41 13.16
CA PRO A 81 -5.70 -4.20 13.09
C PRO A 81 -4.86 -2.93 12.91
N ASP A 82 -3.58 -2.92 13.30
CA ASP A 82 -2.71 -1.77 13.07
C ASP A 82 -2.40 -1.59 11.58
N LEU A 83 -2.35 -2.68 10.80
CA LEU A 83 -2.15 -2.63 9.35
C LEU A 83 -3.38 -2.13 8.59
N HIS A 84 -4.56 -2.06 9.24
CA HIS A 84 -5.73 -1.37 8.68
C HIS A 84 -5.50 0.13 8.48
N MET A 85 -4.43 0.70 9.05
CA MET A 85 -3.96 2.05 8.73
C MET A 85 -3.75 2.29 7.22
N ALA A 86 -3.56 1.23 6.43
CA ALA A 86 -3.56 1.27 4.97
C ALA A 86 -4.82 1.95 4.40
N SER A 87 -5.94 1.87 5.11
CA SER A 87 -7.19 2.55 4.75
C SER A 87 -7.09 4.08 4.74
N PHE A 88 -6.08 4.67 5.39
CA PHE A 88 -5.81 6.10 5.27
C PHE A 88 -5.52 6.51 3.83
N ALA A 89 -4.92 5.62 3.02
CA ALA A 89 -4.74 5.88 1.60
C ALA A 89 -6.09 6.20 0.93
N ASN A 90 -7.16 5.46 1.25
CA ASN A 90 -8.50 5.75 0.72
C ASN A 90 -8.96 7.18 1.04
N GLY A 91 -8.73 7.62 2.29
CA GLY A 91 -9.06 8.98 2.73
C GLY A 91 -8.29 10.05 1.96
N ALA A 92 -7.01 9.82 1.70
CA ALA A 92 -6.18 10.72 0.89
C ALA A 92 -6.68 10.87 -0.56
N PHE A 93 -7.34 9.85 -1.10
CA PHE A 93 -7.97 9.93 -2.42
C PHE A 93 -9.36 10.60 -2.40
N PHE A 94 -10.09 10.54 -1.28
CA PHE A 94 -11.55 10.78 -1.25
C PHE A 94 -12.07 11.90 -0.34
N ILE A 95 -11.29 12.52 0.56
CA ILE A 95 -11.90 13.46 1.51
C ILE A 95 -12.33 14.78 0.84
N ARG A 96 -13.64 14.95 0.65
CA ARG A 96 -14.31 16.24 0.49
C ARG A 96 -14.96 16.61 1.83
N LEU A 97 -14.46 17.63 2.51
CA LEU A 97 -15.18 18.26 3.63
C LEU A 97 -15.75 19.61 3.18
N PRO A 98 -16.95 20.00 3.64
CA PRO A 98 -17.40 21.38 3.55
C PRO A 98 -16.61 22.19 4.61
N SER A 99 -15.50 22.82 4.22
CA SER A 99 -14.74 23.69 5.12
C SER A 99 -14.23 24.92 4.38
N PRO A 100 -14.34 26.13 4.96
CA PRO A 100 -13.80 27.36 4.39
C PRO A 100 -12.27 27.46 4.43
N ASN A 101 -11.55 26.43 4.88
CA ASN A 101 -10.10 26.42 5.06
C ASN A 101 -9.44 25.47 4.02
N PRO A 102 -8.52 25.93 3.13
CA PRO A 102 -8.21 25.27 1.87
C PRO A 102 -7.26 24.05 1.92
N ARG A 103 -7.15 23.34 3.06
CA ARG A 103 -6.25 22.17 3.18
C ARG A 103 -6.94 20.83 2.89
N VAL A 104 -7.77 20.79 1.87
CA VAL A 104 -8.45 19.57 1.41
C VAL A 104 -7.70 19.03 0.19
N CYS A 105 -6.86 18.02 0.38
CA CYS A 105 -6.21 17.32 -0.74
C CYS A 105 -7.13 16.23 -1.28
N VAL A 106 -8.04 16.57 -2.21
CA VAL A 106 -8.72 15.56 -3.04
C VAL A 106 -7.78 15.19 -4.18
N LEU A 107 -6.95 14.17 -3.99
CA LEU A 107 -5.89 13.86 -4.96
C LEU A 107 -6.41 13.21 -6.25
N GLY A 108 -7.54 12.50 -6.18
CA GLY A 108 -8.09 11.81 -7.35
C GLY A 108 -9.45 11.18 -7.11
N PRO A 109 -10.54 11.97 -7.00
CA PRO A 109 -11.85 11.45 -6.62
C PRO A 109 -12.45 10.53 -7.70
N ARG A 110 -12.20 10.82 -8.99
CA ARG A 110 -12.61 9.96 -10.10
C ARG A 110 -11.85 8.63 -10.09
N LEU A 111 -10.56 8.66 -9.74
CA LEU A 111 -9.74 7.46 -9.65
C LEU A 111 -10.18 6.59 -8.47
N TYR A 112 -10.50 7.20 -7.33
CA TYR A 112 -11.12 6.50 -6.21
C TYR A 112 -12.43 5.82 -6.60
N GLN A 113 -13.33 6.55 -7.25
CA GLN A 113 -14.61 6.01 -7.72
C GLN A 113 -14.39 4.84 -8.69
N TYR A 114 -13.41 4.96 -9.59
CA TYR A 114 -13.02 3.88 -10.49
C TYR A 114 -12.62 2.63 -9.69
N TYR A 115 -11.67 2.75 -8.76
CA TYR A 115 -11.24 1.64 -7.90
C TYR A 115 -12.38 1.00 -7.11
N ALA A 116 -13.21 1.83 -6.47
CA ALA A 116 -14.35 1.38 -5.69
C ALA A 116 -15.37 0.62 -6.55
N SER A 117 -15.66 1.11 -7.76
CA SER A 117 -16.60 0.49 -8.70
C SER A 117 -16.07 -0.82 -9.29
N CYS A 118 -14.78 -0.92 -9.59
CA CYS A 118 -14.15 -2.17 -10.00
C CYS A 118 -14.24 -3.20 -8.88
N ASN A 119 -13.85 -2.81 -7.66
CA ASN A 119 -13.85 -3.72 -6.51
C ASN A 119 -15.26 -4.11 -6.03
N SER A 120 -16.30 -3.31 -6.29
CA SER A 120 -17.68 -3.72 -6.01
C SER A 120 -18.18 -4.77 -7.02
N ARG A 121 -17.79 -4.65 -8.29
CA ARG A 121 -18.18 -5.61 -9.35
C ARG A 121 -17.53 -6.96 -9.20
N LEU A 122 -16.28 -6.98 -8.72
CA LEU A 122 -15.53 -8.22 -8.51
C LEU A 122 -16.06 -9.04 -7.32
N GLN A 123 -16.88 -8.46 -6.44
CA GLN A 123 -17.41 -9.07 -5.19
C GLN A 123 -16.35 -9.79 -4.33
N GLY A 124 -15.07 -9.52 -4.57
CA GLY A 124 -13.99 -10.30 -4.02
C GLY A 124 -13.53 -9.80 -2.66
N ARG A 125 -12.86 -10.69 -1.93
CA ARG A 125 -12.11 -10.36 -0.71
C ARG A 125 -11.19 -9.16 -0.97
N ARG A 126 -11.00 -8.31 0.04
CA ARG A 126 -10.05 -7.19 0.00
C ARG A 126 -8.96 -7.40 1.05
N PRO A 127 -7.75 -6.84 0.88
CA PRO A 127 -6.71 -6.93 1.89
C PRO A 127 -7.14 -6.35 3.24
N PHE A 128 -7.85 -5.21 3.23
CA PHE A 128 -8.27 -4.56 4.47
C PHE A 128 -9.75 -4.16 4.40
N PRO A 129 -10.45 -4.11 5.55
CA PRO A 129 -11.80 -3.57 5.62
C PRO A 129 -11.86 -2.17 5.02
N LYS A 130 -12.85 -1.92 4.15
CA LYS A 130 -13.08 -0.62 3.49
C LYS A 130 -11.93 -0.15 2.56
N SER A 131 -10.97 -1.01 2.23
CA SER A 131 -9.94 -0.68 1.22
C SER A 131 -10.57 -0.40 -0.15
N ALA A 132 -10.15 0.68 -0.82
CA ALA A 132 -10.44 0.88 -2.25
C ALA A 132 -9.45 0.12 -3.13
N PHE A 133 -8.33 -0.36 -2.59
CA PHE A 133 -7.32 -1.13 -3.32
C PHE A 133 -7.62 -2.62 -3.29
N SER A 134 -7.42 -3.29 -4.43
CA SER A 134 -7.62 -4.74 -4.60
C SER A 134 -6.46 -5.57 -4.03
N CYS A 135 -5.27 -4.98 -3.95
CA CYS A 135 -4.03 -5.62 -3.54
C CYS A 135 -3.22 -4.69 -2.62
N ALA A 136 -2.43 -5.27 -1.73
CA ALA A 136 -1.46 -4.60 -0.88
C ALA A 136 -0.10 -5.31 -1.00
N ALA A 137 0.98 -4.57 -0.84
CA ALA A 137 2.35 -5.08 -0.83
C ALA A 137 3.01 -4.73 0.50
N PHE A 138 3.52 -5.74 1.21
CA PHE A 138 4.32 -5.57 2.42
C PHE A 138 5.79 -5.73 2.07
N ASN A 139 6.54 -4.63 2.19
CA ASN A 139 7.98 -4.61 1.97
C ASN A 139 8.69 -4.74 3.32
N PHE A 140 9.39 -5.85 3.53
CA PHE A 140 9.99 -6.18 4.82
C PHE A 140 11.36 -5.55 5.01
N GLY A 141 11.63 -5.11 6.23
CA GLY A 141 12.86 -4.44 6.64
C GLY A 141 14.05 -5.38 6.88
N PRO A 142 15.15 -4.88 7.48
CA PRO A 142 15.23 -3.58 8.18
C PRO A 142 15.34 -2.35 7.26
N ASN A 143 15.78 -2.53 6.00
CA ASN A 143 15.94 -1.44 5.03
C ASN A 143 15.26 -1.80 3.70
N ALA A 144 13.98 -1.47 3.56
CA ALA A 144 13.27 -1.62 2.30
C ALA A 144 13.53 -0.39 1.41
N TRP A 145 14.42 -0.53 0.44
CA TRP A 145 14.64 0.46 -0.62
C TRP A 145 14.58 -0.24 -1.97
N THR A 146 13.98 0.41 -2.96
CA THR A 146 13.75 -0.19 -4.25
C THR A 146 14.77 0.25 -5.28
N PHE A 147 15.19 -0.66 -6.14
CA PHE A 147 15.82 -0.33 -7.41
C PHE A 147 14.84 0.49 -8.28
N LYS A 148 15.36 1.25 -9.25
CA LYS A 148 14.52 1.93 -10.23
C LYS A 148 13.75 0.89 -11.05
N HIS A 149 12.42 0.93 -10.97
CA HIS A 149 11.56 -0.03 -11.67
C HIS A 149 10.24 0.64 -12.11
N ARG A 150 9.41 -0.13 -12.80
CA ARG A 150 8.01 0.19 -13.10
C ARG A 150 7.15 -0.97 -12.64
N ASP A 151 6.02 -0.67 -12.02
CA ASP A 151 5.01 -1.67 -11.69
C ASP A 151 4.16 -1.96 -12.92
N VAL A 152 4.67 -2.81 -13.80
CA VAL A 152 4.08 -3.10 -15.11
C VAL A 152 2.74 -3.84 -15.04
N LEU A 153 2.35 -4.32 -13.86
CA LEU A 153 1.08 -5.00 -13.62
C LEU A 153 0.04 -4.08 -12.98
N ASP A 154 0.42 -2.87 -12.62
CA ASP A 154 -0.50 -1.89 -12.07
C ASP A 154 -1.30 -1.23 -13.21
N LEU A 155 -2.45 -0.66 -12.84
CA LEU A 155 -3.27 0.12 -13.75
C LEU A 155 -2.44 1.32 -14.28
N PRO A 156 -2.29 1.53 -15.59
CA PRO A 156 -1.36 2.55 -16.12
C PRO A 156 -1.66 3.99 -15.68
N PHE A 157 -2.93 4.31 -15.45
CA PHE A 157 -3.37 5.61 -14.93
C PHE A 157 -3.66 5.57 -13.42
N GLY A 158 -3.46 4.40 -12.80
CA GLY A 158 -3.65 4.18 -11.38
C GLY A 158 -2.51 4.77 -10.55
N TRP A 159 -2.87 5.24 -9.38
CA TRP A 159 -1.97 5.68 -8.34
C TRP A 159 -2.06 4.71 -7.16
N CYS A 160 -0.91 4.35 -6.62
CA CYS A 160 -0.78 3.51 -5.43
C CYS A 160 -0.65 4.38 -4.17
N GLY A 161 -1.18 3.89 -3.04
CA GLY A 161 -0.93 4.48 -1.73
C GLY A 161 0.30 3.85 -1.10
N ILE A 162 1.35 4.65 -0.87
CA ILE A 162 2.58 4.18 -0.20
C ILE A 162 2.60 4.72 1.23
N GLN A 163 2.80 3.82 2.19
CA GLN A 163 2.95 4.17 3.60
C GLN A 163 4.30 3.68 4.10
N ALA A 164 5.12 4.61 4.59
CA ALA A 164 6.39 4.27 5.20
C ALA A 164 6.18 3.90 6.67
N LEU A 165 6.79 2.80 7.09
CA LEU A 165 6.75 2.30 8.46
C LEU A 165 8.11 2.45 9.14
N GLY A 166 8.12 2.37 10.46
CA GLY A 166 9.33 2.40 11.27
C GLY A 166 9.90 3.81 11.45
N ARG A 167 11.14 3.87 11.97
CA ARG A 167 11.84 5.12 12.24
C ARG A 167 12.84 5.39 11.14
N PHE A 168 12.63 6.45 10.37
CA PHE A 168 13.55 6.88 9.34
C PHE A 168 13.69 8.41 9.35
N ASN A 169 14.83 8.88 8.83
CA ASN A 169 15.10 10.30 8.72
C ASN A 169 14.68 10.77 7.32
N LEU A 170 13.54 11.45 7.24
CA LEU A 170 12.95 12.03 6.03
C LEU A 170 13.91 12.95 5.24
N LYS A 171 15.00 13.45 5.86
CA LYS A 171 16.02 14.29 5.20
C LYS A 171 17.21 13.50 4.65
N LYS A 172 17.35 12.22 5.00
CA LYS A 172 18.48 11.37 4.62
C LYS A 172 18.07 10.14 3.82
N CYS A 173 16.83 9.70 3.93
CA CYS A 173 16.30 8.52 3.24
C CYS A 173 14.77 8.58 3.09
N GLY A 174 14.19 7.64 2.35
CA GLY A 174 12.73 7.56 2.14
C GLY A 174 12.19 8.49 1.05
N HIS A 175 13.05 8.88 0.09
CA HIS A 175 12.66 9.69 -1.06
C HIS A 175 12.13 8.81 -2.19
N LEU A 176 11.06 9.28 -2.85
CA LEU A 176 10.50 8.76 -4.10
C LEU A 176 11.03 9.57 -5.29
#